data_AF-A0AAE7E7Y1-F1
#
_entry.id   AF-A0AAE7E7Y1-F1
#
_cell.length_a   1.000
_cell.length_b   1.000
_cell.length_c   1.000
_cell.angle_alpha   90.00
_cell.angle_beta   90.00
_cell.angle_gamma   90.00
#
_symmetry.space_group_name_H-M   'P 1'
#
loop_
_entity.id
_entity.type
_entity.pdbx_description
1 polymer ?
#
loop_
_entity_poly.entity_id
_entity_poly.type
_entity_poly.pdbx_seq_one_letter_code
_entity_poly.pdbx_strand_id
1 'polypeptide(L)'
;MKKINSLILGIISLSFIGCSSTPKCSDAVTKDLVIDIAKNELKEQGLNSLISKLQFEIEAIRTTKHDKSIDRYECAANFKMIGNDDLRTLPITYTVESTDKKDEFYVDVYGF
;
A
#
# COMPACT_ATOMS: atom_id res chain seq x y z
N MET A 1 1.71 33.37 -6.39
CA MET A 1 2.29 32.10 -6.89
C MET A 1 2.69 31.25 -5.70
N LYS A 2 1.79 30.42 -5.19
CA LYS A 2 2.10 29.50 -4.09
C LYS A 2 2.63 28.21 -4.71
N LYS A 3 3.91 27.92 -4.51
CA LYS A 3 4.50 26.62 -4.82
C LYS A 3 3.84 25.61 -3.88
N ILE A 4 2.92 24.81 -4.39
CA ILE A 4 2.37 23.67 -3.66
C ILE A 4 3.52 22.66 -3.61
N ASN A 5 4.22 22.65 -2.48
CA ASN A 5 5.21 21.63 -2.17
C ASN A 5 4.43 20.31 -2.09
N SER A 6 4.79 19.32 -2.91
CA SER A 6 4.15 18.01 -2.99
C SER A 6 4.07 17.40 -1.59
N LEU A 7 2.88 17.45 -0.98
CA LEU A 7 2.62 16.81 0.31
C LEU A 7 2.53 15.32 0.01
N ILE A 8 3.58 14.58 0.35
CA ILE A 8 3.57 13.12 0.34
C ILE A 8 2.60 12.70 1.44
N LEU A 9 1.35 12.43 1.07
CA LEU A 9 0.32 11.95 1.99
C LEU A 9 0.50 10.43 2.12
N GLY A 10 1.22 10.01 3.16
CA GLY A 10 1.33 8.60 3.53
C GLY A 10 0.12 8.19 4.35
N ILE A 11 -0.58 7.14 3.92
CA ILE A 11 -1.73 6.59 4.66
C ILE A 11 -1.26 5.35 5.41
N ILE A 12 -1.58 5.31 6.69
CA ILE A 12 -1.12 4.29 7.64
C ILE A 12 -2.27 3.30 7.88
N SER A 13 -2.00 2.00 7.87
CA SER A 13 -2.95 1.00 8.38
C SER A 13 -2.26 -0.13 9.14
N LEU A 14 -2.98 -0.66 10.14
CA LEU A 14 -2.54 -1.70 11.08
C LEU A 14 -3.29 -3.00 10.79
N SER A 15 -2.61 -4.14 10.82
CA SER A 15 -3.23 -5.46 10.65
C SER A 15 -2.61 -6.52 11.55
N PHE A 16 -3.39 -7.56 11.86
CA PHE A 16 -2.99 -8.66 12.72
C PHE A 16 -2.58 -9.90 11.90
N ILE A 17 -1.42 -10.49 12.19
CA ILE A 17 -0.91 -11.72 11.55
C ILE A 17 -0.60 -12.74 12.66
N GLY A 18 -1.11 -13.96 12.55
CA GLY A 18 -0.84 -15.04 13.53
C GLY A 18 0.53 -15.72 13.38
N CYS A 19 1.54 -15.05 12.82
CA CYS A 19 2.88 -15.62 12.62
C CYS A 19 3.96 -14.55 12.79
N SER A 20 5.01 -14.89 13.55
CA SER A 20 5.91 -13.98 14.28
C SER A 20 6.97 -13.22 13.45
N SER A 21 6.74 -12.97 12.16
CA SER A 21 7.71 -12.29 11.29
C SER A 21 7.05 -11.20 10.48
N THR A 22 7.75 -10.06 10.27
CA THR A 22 7.25 -9.00 9.40
C THR A 22 6.89 -9.56 8.02
N PRO A 23 5.66 -9.36 7.53
CA PRO A 23 5.27 -9.76 6.19
C PRO A 23 6.19 -9.13 5.15
N LYS A 24 6.49 -9.89 4.10
CA LYS A 24 7.25 -9.37 2.97
C LYS A 24 6.36 -8.50 2.09
N CYS A 25 7.01 -7.68 1.25
CA CYS A 25 6.33 -6.84 0.26
C CYS A 25 5.31 -7.59 -0.60
N SER A 26 5.59 -8.85 -0.95
CA SER A 26 4.79 -9.68 -1.84
C SER A 26 3.77 -10.59 -1.14
N ASP A 27 3.74 -10.60 0.20
CA ASP A 27 2.82 -11.47 0.93
C ASP A 27 1.38 -11.01 0.73
N ALA A 28 0.44 -11.97 0.71
CA ALA A 28 -0.96 -11.68 0.42
C ALA A 28 -1.55 -10.64 1.38
N VAL A 29 -1.28 -10.80 2.69
CA VAL A 29 -1.74 -9.87 3.73
C VAL A 29 -1.22 -8.43 3.51
N THR A 30 0.02 -8.28 3.02
CA THR A 30 0.59 -6.98 2.67
C THR A 30 -0.13 -6.38 1.47
N LYS A 31 -0.32 -7.17 0.41
CA LYS A 31 -0.98 -6.71 -0.82
C LYS A 31 -2.41 -6.27 -0.56
N ASP A 32 -3.16 -7.06 0.19
CA ASP A 32 -4.55 -6.79 0.53
C ASP A 32 -4.66 -5.49 1.33
N LEU A 33 -3.76 -5.29 2.31
CA LEU A 33 -3.72 -4.05 3.10
C LEU A 33 -3.37 -2.82 2.25
N VAL A 34 -2.38 -2.92 1.35
CA VAL A 34 -2.04 -1.83 0.40
C VAL A 34 -3.25 -1.47 -0.46
N ILE A 35 -3.98 -2.47 -0.96
CA ILE A 35 -5.19 -2.25 -1.76
C ILE A 35 -6.28 -1.57 -0.92
N ASP A 36 -6.48 -1.99 0.32
CA ASP A 36 -7.50 -1.40 1.19
C ASP A 36 -7.18 0.04 1.58
N ILE A 37 -5.89 0.34 1.84
CA ILE A 37 -5.39 1.71 1.99
C ILE A 37 -5.73 2.55 0.75
N ALA A 38 -5.39 2.05 -0.45
CA ALA A 38 -5.65 2.75 -1.70
C ALA A 38 -7.16 3.00 -1.93
N LYS A 39 -8.00 2.01 -1.65
CA LYS A 39 -9.46 2.16 -1.72
C LYS A 39 -9.96 3.22 -0.74
N ASN A 40 -9.42 3.28 0.47
CA ASN A 40 -9.82 4.28 1.46
C ASN A 40 -9.45 5.70 0.99
N GLU A 41 -8.26 5.88 0.44
CA GLU A 41 -7.88 7.16 -0.18
C GLU A 41 -8.84 7.58 -1.29
N LEU A 42 -9.16 6.67 -2.21
CA LEU A 42 -10.12 6.94 -3.28
C LEU A 42 -11.52 7.31 -2.74
N LYS A 43 -11.95 6.73 -1.60
CA LYS A 43 -13.20 7.12 -0.95
C LYS A 43 -13.11 8.54 -0.40
N GLU A 44 -12.00 8.89 0.26
CA GLU A 44 -11.77 10.24 0.79
C GLU A 44 -11.72 11.30 -0.31
N GLN A 45 -11.23 10.93 -1.50
CA GLN A 45 -11.30 11.76 -2.70
C GLN A 45 -12.68 11.80 -3.39
N GLY A 46 -13.70 11.15 -2.82
CA GLY A 46 -15.07 11.17 -3.34
C GLY A 46 -15.35 10.19 -4.50
N LEU A 47 -14.43 9.26 -4.78
CA LEU A 47 -14.53 8.30 -5.89
C LEU A 47 -15.19 6.97 -5.49
N ASN A 48 -15.97 6.95 -4.40
CA ASN A 48 -16.59 5.74 -3.86
C ASN A 48 -17.43 4.94 -4.89
N SER A 49 -18.11 5.62 -5.81
CA SER A 49 -18.93 4.98 -6.84
C SER A 49 -18.13 4.24 -7.92
N LEU A 50 -16.84 4.56 -8.06
CA LEU A 50 -15.92 3.88 -8.98
C LEU A 50 -15.31 2.64 -8.34
N ILE A 51 -15.06 2.66 -7.03
CA ILE A 51 -14.39 1.56 -6.32
C ILE A 51 -15.14 0.24 -6.49
N SER A 52 -16.48 0.25 -6.46
CA SER A 52 -17.28 -0.97 -6.65
C SER A 52 -17.30 -1.50 -8.09
N LYS A 53 -16.84 -0.69 -9.06
CA LYS A 53 -16.80 -1.03 -10.50
C LYS A 53 -15.41 -1.40 -10.99
N LEU A 54 -14.40 -1.27 -10.13
CA LEU A 54 -13.00 -1.51 -10.46
C LEU A 54 -12.49 -2.73 -9.70
N GLN A 55 -11.66 -3.52 -10.38
CA GLN A 55 -10.77 -4.48 -9.75
C GLN A 55 -9.43 -3.80 -9.46
N PHE A 56 -8.80 -4.19 -8.36
CA PHE A 56 -7.55 -3.61 -7.89
C PHE A 56 -6.50 -4.69 -7.74
N GLU A 57 -5.30 -4.44 -8.27
CA GLU A 57 -4.20 -5.40 -8.19
C GLU A 57 -2.88 -4.69 -7.87
N ILE A 58 -1.99 -5.39 -7.17
CA ILE A 58 -0.60 -4.99 -6.99
C ILE A 58 0.28 -5.95 -7.80
N GLU A 59 1.04 -5.39 -8.75
CA GLU A 59 1.96 -6.13 -9.61
C GLU A 59 3.38 -5.56 -9.58
N ALA A 60 4.33 -6.31 -10.18
CA ALA A 60 5.73 -5.92 -10.30
C ALA A 60 6.36 -5.52 -8.94
N ILE A 61 5.94 -6.21 -7.88
CA ILE A 61 6.40 -5.97 -6.51
C ILE A 61 7.89 -6.26 -6.41
N ARG A 62 8.64 -5.30 -5.88
CA ARG A 62 10.06 -5.44 -5.58
C ARG A 62 10.37 -4.86 -4.21
N THR A 63 11.09 -5.64 -3.40
CA THR A 63 11.75 -5.12 -2.20
C THR A 63 12.97 -4.32 -2.64
N THR A 64 12.98 -3.04 -2.33
CA THR A 64 14.11 -2.14 -2.66
C THR A 64 15.12 -2.07 -1.52
N LYS A 65 14.69 -2.31 -0.28
CA LYS A 65 15.55 -2.33 0.90
C LYS A 65 14.94 -3.19 2.01
N HIS A 66 15.80 -3.79 2.84
CA HIS A 66 15.41 -4.42 4.10
C HIS A 66 16.33 -3.88 5.21
N ASP A 67 15.75 -3.15 6.16
CA ASP A 67 16.44 -2.75 7.38
C ASP A 67 16.26 -3.82 8.44
N LYS A 68 17.32 -4.61 8.65
CA LYS A 68 17.31 -5.73 9.61
C LYS A 68 17.27 -5.30 11.07
N SER A 69 17.62 -4.05 11.39
CA SER A 69 17.66 -3.57 12.77
C SER A 69 16.28 -3.39 13.37
N ILE A 70 15.31 -3.06 12.52
CA ILE A 70 13.89 -2.82 12.87
C ILE A 70 12.94 -3.72 12.05
N ASP A 71 13.49 -4.73 11.38
CA ASP A 71 12.78 -5.65 10.47
C ASP A 71 11.76 -4.96 9.55
N ARG A 72 12.22 -3.91 8.85
CA ARG A 72 11.41 -3.06 7.98
C ARG A 72 11.75 -3.26 6.50
N TYR A 73 10.74 -3.47 5.68
CA TYR A 73 10.87 -3.55 4.23
C TYR A 73 10.48 -2.23 3.56
N GLU A 74 11.26 -1.81 2.57
CA GLU A 74 10.85 -0.80 1.59
C GLU A 74 10.52 -1.51 0.27
N CYS A 75 9.38 -1.15 -0.30
CA CYS A 75 8.77 -1.83 -1.42
C CYS A 75 8.42 -0.82 -2.52
N ALA A 76 8.50 -1.26 -3.76
CA ALA A 76 7.95 -0.56 -4.92
C ALA A 76 7.10 -1.53 -5.74
N ALA A 77 6.01 -1.04 -6.31
CA ALA A 77 5.09 -1.85 -7.10
C ALA A 77 4.28 -0.98 -8.08
N ASN A 78 3.48 -1.64 -8.90
CA ASN A 78 2.48 -1.02 -9.75
C ASN A 78 1.08 -1.33 -9.17
N PHE A 79 0.35 -0.27 -8.84
CA PHE A 79 -1.07 -0.34 -8.47
C PHE A 79 -1.92 -0.27 -9.74
N LYS A 80 -2.68 -1.33 -10.01
CA LYS A 80 -3.58 -1.41 -11.16
C LYS A 80 -5.02 -1.18 -10.74
N MET A 81 -5.72 -0.39 -11.53
CA MET A 81 -7.17 -0.22 -11.50
C MET A 81 -7.72 -0.71 -12.83
N ILE A 82 -8.56 -1.74 -12.77
CA ILE A 82 -9.06 -2.46 -13.94
C ILE A 82 -10.59 -2.29 -13.98
N GLY A 83 -11.09 -1.55 -14.97
CA GLY A 83 -12.50 -1.49 -15.32
C GLY A 83 -12.81 -2.32 -16.56
N ASN A 84 -14.05 -2.27 -17.03
CA ASN A 84 -14.49 -3.06 -18.19
C ASN A 84 -13.69 -2.74 -19.47
N ASP A 85 -13.38 -1.47 -19.71
CA ASP A 85 -12.66 -1.00 -20.90
C ASP A 85 -11.42 -0.16 -20.58
N ASP A 86 -11.18 0.16 -19.31
CA ASP A 86 -10.12 1.05 -18.86
C ASP A 86 -9.14 0.32 -17.94
N LEU A 87 -7.86 0.35 -18.30
CA LEU A 87 -6.75 -0.08 -17.46
C LEU A 87 -5.91 1.14 -17.08
N ARG A 88 -5.82 1.43 -15.78
CA ARG A 88 -4.91 2.44 -15.25
C ARG A 88 -3.87 1.77 -14.36
N THR A 89 -2.62 2.22 -14.48
CA THR A 89 -1.51 1.73 -13.67
C THR A 89 -0.78 2.93 -13.08
N LEU A 90 -0.56 2.89 -11.76
CA LEU A 90 0.14 3.92 -11.01
C LEU A 90 1.35 3.28 -10.31
N PRO A 91 2.57 3.82 -10.47
CA PRO A 91 3.70 3.38 -9.67
C PRO A 91 3.51 3.83 -8.22
N ILE A 92 3.66 2.91 -7.28
CA ILE A 92 3.59 3.20 -5.83
C ILE A 92 4.84 2.70 -5.12
N THR A 93 5.10 3.29 -3.96
CA THR A 93 6.06 2.76 -2.99
C THR A 93 5.37 2.57 -1.66
N TYR A 94 5.79 1.57 -0.90
CA TYR A 94 5.23 1.32 0.43
C TYR A 94 6.26 0.70 1.38
N THR A 95 5.96 0.78 2.66
CA THR A 95 6.77 0.21 3.75
C THR A 95 6.01 -0.95 4.39
N VAL A 96 6.74 -1.88 5.00
CA VAL A 96 6.14 -2.92 5.85
C VAL A 96 7.01 -3.08 7.08
N GLU A 97 6.43 -2.93 8.27
CA GLU A 97 7.17 -2.93 9.54
C GLU A 97 6.37 -3.62 10.65
N SER A 98 6.96 -4.58 11.35
CA SER A 98 6.32 -5.14 12.55
C SER A 98 6.30 -4.14 13.69
N THR A 99 5.31 -4.25 14.56
CA THR A 99 5.26 -3.49 15.81
C THR A 99 5.92 -4.25 16.96
N ASP A 100 6.04 -3.61 18.12
CA ASP A 100 6.46 -4.27 19.36
C ASP A 100 5.55 -5.44 19.78
N LYS A 101 4.31 -5.47 19.27
CA LYS A 101 3.44 -6.63 19.40
C LYS A 101 3.69 -7.56 18.22
N LYS A 102 4.08 -8.79 18.55
CA LYS A 102 4.58 -9.81 17.61
C LYS A 102 3.64 -10.19 16.46
N ASP A 103 2.37 -9.82 16.56
CA ASP A 103 1.32 -10.18 15.60
C ASP A 103 0.73 -8.95 14.92
N GLU A 104 1.30 -7.76 15.08
CA GLU A 104 0.81 -6.52 14.48
C GLU A 104 1.89 -5.92 13.55
N PHE A 105 1.48 -5.37 12.41
CA PHE A 105 2.37 -4.69 11.48
C PHE A 105 1.73 -3.44 10.85
N TYR A 106 2.57 -2.50 10.45
CA TYR A 106 2.22 -1.29 9.74
C TYR A 106 2.59 -1.37 8.26
N VAL A 107 1.76 -0.72 7.45
CA VAL A 107 2.05 -0.39 6.06
C VAL A 107 1.79 1.09 5.83
N ASP A 108 2.80 1.80 5.32
CA ASP A 108 2.64 3.14 4.78
C ASP A 108 2.70 3.07 3.26
N VAL A 109 1.71 3.65 2.57
CA VAL A 109 1.69 3.69 1.10
C VAL A 109 1.84 5.12 0.59
N TYR A 110 2.60 5.28 -0.49
CA TYR A 110 2.88 6.56 -1.13
C TYR A 110 2.67 6.46 -2.66
N GLY A 111 2.32 7.57 -3.29
CA GLY A 111 2.14 7.67 -4.75
C GLY A 111 0.68 7.69 -5.21
N PHE A 112 -0.26 7.99 -4.32
CA PHE A 112 -1.65 8.35 -4.64
C PHE A 112 -1.83 9.86 -4.77
#